data_AF-A0A2E3ZPM4-F1
#
_entry.id   AF-A0A2E3ZPM4-F1
#
_cell.length_a   1.000
_cell.length_b   1.000
_cell.length_c   1.000
_cell.angle_alpha   90.00
_cell.angle_beta   90.00
_cell.angle_gamma   90.00
#
_symmetry.space_group_name_H-M   'P 1'
#
loop_
_entity.id
_entity.type
_entity.pdbx_description
1 polymer ?
#
loop_
_entity_poly.entity_id
_entity_poly.type
_entity_poly.pdbx_seq_one_letter_code
_entity_poly.pdbx_strand_id
1 'polypeptide(L)'
;MKNLIAFVYLFWALIIPLQAQTLIVNTVSKLPFLSLEKDNAKANLIAFVGGKGLRNDEGRTKNFLGSQKEKFFKANFNYYLYPNPNSRKKAGYHYRASEKNVDRIKSLV
;
A
#
# COMPACT_ATOMS: atom_id res chain seq x y z
N MET A 1 -17.57 -37.62 20.02
CA MET A 1 -16.84 -36.45 20.59
C MET A 1 -15.45 -36.21 19.98
N LYS A 2 -14.77 -37.20 19.37
CA LYS A 2 -13.44 -37.01 18.75
C LYS A 2 -13.45 -36.14 17.48
N ASN A 3 -14.58 -36.08 16.76
CA ASN A 3 -14.69 -35.35 15.49
C ASN A 3 -14.94 -33.83 15.68
N LEU A 4 -15.33 -33.39 16.88
CA LEU A 4 -15.55 -31.97 17.17
C LEU A 4 -14.23 -31.23 17.40
N ILE A 5 -13.23 -31.91 17.95
CA ILE A 5 -11.91 -31.35 18.22
C ILE A 5 -11.14 -31.07 16.91
N ALA A 6 -11.25 -31.95 15.92
CA ALA A 6 -10.62 -31.76 14.61
C ALA A 6 -11.13 -30.52 13.85
N PHE A 7 -12.40 -30.14 14.08
CA PHE A 7 -13.01 -28.99 13.41
C PHE A 7 -12.50 -27.64 13.96
N VAL A 8 -12.12 -27.59 15.24
CA VAL A 8 -11.58 -26.38 15.90
C VAL A 8 -10.16 -26.08 15.45
N TYR A 9 -9.33 -27.11 15.22
CA TYR A 9 -7.96 -26.92 14.72
C TYR A 9 -7.89 -26.41 13.28
N LEU A 10 -8.85 -26.79 12.44
CA LEU A 10 -8.92 -26.32 11.04
C LEU A 10 -9.29 -24.83 10.93
N PHE A 11 -10.03 -24.29 11.90
CA PHE A 11 -10.42 -22.88 11.91
C PHE A 11 -9.28 -21.93 12.35
N TRP A 12 -8.34 -22.41 13.16
CA TRP A 12 -7.17 -21.62 13.58
C TRP A 12 -6.09 -21.49 12.50
N ALA A 13 -6.00 -22.44 11.56
CA ALA A 13 -4.98 -22.44 10.51
C ALA A 13 -5.25 -21.45 9.36
N LEU A 14 -6.43 -20.81 9.31
CA LEU A 14 -6.83 -19.91 8.23
C LEU A 14 -6.68 -18.42 8.55
N ILE A 15 -6.20 -18.07 9.75
CA ILE A 15 -5.95 -16.67 10.11
C ILE A 15 -4.55 -16.31 9.63
N ILE A 16 -4.41 -15.97 8.33
CA ILE A 16 -3.22 -15.29 7.84
C ILE A 16 -3.28 -13.86 8.41
N PRO A 17 -2.35 -13.45 9.28
CA PRO A 17 -2.32 -12.07 9.74
C PRO A 17 -2.08 -11.16 8.54
N LEU A 18 -2.93 -10.14 8.38
CA LEU A 18 -2.71 -9.09 7.40
C LEU A 18 -1.48 -8.29 7.85
N GLN A 19 -0.30 -8.66 7.36
CA GLN A 19 0.95 -7.99 7.71
C GLN A 19 1.09 -6.72 6.87
N ALA A 20 0.55 -5.61 7.36
CA ALA A 20 0.80 -4.30 6.78
C ALA A 20 2.16 -3.79 7.27
N GLN A 21 3.12 -3.61 6.37
CA GLN A 21 4.44 -3.09 6.71
C GLN A 21 4.60 -1.65 6.20
N THR A 22 4.96 -0.73 7.10
CA THR A 22 5.32 0.64 6.74
C THR A 22 6.79 0.67 6.35
N LEU A 23 7.06 0.76 5.05
CA LEU A 23 8.40 0.99 4.53
C LEU A 23 8.68 2.49 4.47
N ILE A 24 9.89 2.91 4.82
CA ILE A 24 10.38 4.28 4.60
C ILE A 24 11.56 4.19 3.64
N VAL A 25 11.39 4.78 2.45
CA VAL A 25 12.42 4.89 1.41
C VAL A 25 12.73 6.37 1.28
N ASN A 26 13.71 6.83 2.08
CA ASN A 26 14.03 8.24 2.26
C ASN A 26 14.40 8.97 0.96
N THR A 27 14.90 8.24 -0.05
CA THR A 27 15.19 8.77 -1.39
C THR A 27 13.93 9.18 -2.16
N VAL A 28 12.77 8.59 -1.83
CA VAL A 28 11.51 8.76 -2.56
C VAL A 28 10.52 9.60 -1.77
N SER A 29 10.44 9.42 -0.46
CA SER A 29 9.47 10.10 0.40
C SER A 29 9.93 10.13 1.85
N LYS A 30 9.62 11.22 2.55
CA LYS A 30 9.72 11.30 4.02
C LYS A 30 8.49 10.73 4.75
N LEU A 31 7.44 10.40 4.01
CA LEU A 31 6.21 9.77 4.50
C LEU A 31 6.29 8.25 4.25
N PRO A 32 5.70 7.41 5.14
CA PRO A 32 5.69 5.97 4.99
C PRO A 32 4.87 5.51 3.77
N PHE A 33 5.29 4.41 3.16
CA PHE A 33 4.51 3.71 2.15
C PHE A 33 3.39 2.92 2.80
N LEU A 34 2.24 2.90 2.15
CA LEU A 34 1.22 1.90 2.43
C LEU A 34 1.50 0.69 1.55
N SER A 35 1.71 -0.46 2.16
CA SER A 35 1.87 -1.74 1.49
C SER A 35 0.88 -2.77 2.05
N LEU A 36 0.40 -3.66 1.18
CA LEU A 36 -0.28 -4.89 1.55
C LEU A 36 0.26 -6.01 0.67
N GLU A 37 0.83 -7.04 1.28
CA GLU A 37 1.56 -8.09 0.56
C GLU A 37 1.06 -9.51 0.88
N LYS A 38 1.18 -10.41 -0.10
CA LYS A 38 1.00 -11.85 0.00
C LYS A 38 2.10 -12.54 -0.79
N ASP A 39 2.57 -13.66 -0.26
CA ASP A 39 3.59 -14.47 -0.92
C ASP A 39 3.13 -15.04 -2.28
N ASN A 40 1.83 -15.28 -2.44
CA ASN A 40 1.22 -15.88 -3.63
C ASN A 40 0.42 -14.89 -4.50
N ALA A 41 0.76 -13.61 -4.46
CA ALA A 41 0.07 -12.59 -5.25
C ALA A 41 0.21 -12.82 -6.77
N LYS A 42 -0.85 -12.49 -7.52
CA LYS A 42 -0.91 -12.59 -8.98
C LYS A 42 -0.02 -11.55 -9.66
N ALA A 43 0.07 -10.36 -9.08
CA ALA A 43 0.90 -9.26 -9.56
C ALA A 43 1.06 -8.19 -8.48
N ASN A 44 2.00 -7.27 -8.71
CA ASN A 44 2.24 -6.08 -7.90
C ASN A 44 1.55 -4.87 -8.54
N LEU A 45 0.65 -4.21 -7.81
CA LEU A 45 0.02 -2.96 -8.22
C LEU A 45 0.70 -1.78 -7.52
N ILE A 46 1.40 -0.96 -8.30
CA ILE A 46 2.10 0.23 -7.83
C ILE A 46 1.27 1.46 -8.19
N ALA A 47 0.80 2.18 -7.18
CA ALA A 47 -0.09 3.32 -7.31
C ALA A 47 0.58 4.62 -6.84
N PHE A 48 0.41 5.69 -7.62
CA PHE A 48 0.92 7.03 -7.31
C PHE A 48 -0.24 7.99 -7.05
N VAL A 49 -0.29 8.58 -5.85
CA VAL A 49 -1.34 9.54 -5.52
C VAL A 49 -1.21 10.87 -6.27
N GLY A 50 -2.35 11.42 -6.69
CA GLY A 50 -2.46 12.78 -7.20
C GLY A 50 -3.08 13.76 -6.19
N GLY A 51 -2.91 15.06 -6.46
CA GLY A 51 -3.57 16.15 -5.75
C GLY A 51 -3.15 16.24 -4.27
N LYS A 52 -4.14 16.31 -3.37
CA LYS A 52 -3.86 16.32 -1.92
C LYS A 52 -3.21 15.01 -1.45
N GLY A 53 -3.46 13.89 -2.13
CA GLY A 53 -2.75 12.61 -1.95
C GLY A 53 -2.80 12.00 -0.55
N LEU A 54 -1.77 11.21 -0.22
CA LEU A 54 -1.49 10.66 1.10
C LEU A 54 -0.50 11.60 1.79
N ARG A 55 -0.87 12.16 2.94
CA ARG A 55 -0.12 13.23 3.64
C ARG A 55 0.20 12.93 5.10
N ASN A 56 -0.22 11.76 5.59
CA ASN A 56 -0.13 11.39 6.99
C ASN A 56 0.52 10.02 7.14
N ASP A 57 1.17 9.87 8.28
CA ASP A 57 2.01 8.72 8.61
C ASP A 57 1.17 7.50 9.06
N GLU A 58 -0.14 7.68 9.13
CA GLU A 58 -1.09 6.72 9.72
C GLU A 58 -1.83 5.86 8.69
N GLY A 59 -1.55 6.00 7.38
CA GLY A 59 -2.23 5.24 6.32
C GLY A 59 -3.74 5.52 6.17
N ARG A 60 -4.33 6.40 7.00
CA ARG A 60 -5.73 6.84 6.94
C ARG A 60 -5.90 7.89 5.85
N THR A 61 -6.53 7.53 4.74
CA THR A 61 -6.75 8.45 3.63
C THR A 61 -8.17 8.41 3.11
N LYS A 62 -8.69 9.58 2.71
CA LYS A 62 -9.89 9.71 1.89
C LYS A 62 -9.58 9.59 0.39
N ASN A 63 -8.31 9.38 0.02
CA ASN A 63 -7.92 9.16 -1.36
C ASN A 63 -8.51 7.83 -1.86
N PHE A 64 -9.13 7.86 -3.04
CA PHE A 64 -9.74 6.69 -3.66
C PHE A 64 -8.77 5.50 -3.76
N LEU A 65 -7.52 5.74 -4.16
CA LEU A 65 -6.51 4.68 -4.28
C LEU A 65 -6.22 4.04 -2.92
N GLY A 66 -6.24 4.80 -1.82
CA GLY A 66 -6.04 4.22 -0.49
C GLY A 66 -7.28 3.58 0.11
N SER A 67 -8.49 3.96 -0.30
CA SER A 67 -9.73 3.29 0.12
C SER A 67 -9.97 1.98 -0.62
N GLN A 68 -9.47 1.83 -1.86
CA GLN A 68 -9.63 0.61 -2.66
C GLN A 68 -8.55 -0.46 -2.40
N LYS A 69 -7.53 -0.18 -1.58
CA LYS A 69 -6.40 -1.11 -1.33
C LYS A 69 -6.84 -2.53 -0.96
N GLU A 70 -7.84 -2.66 -0.09
CA GLU A 70 -8.33 -3.97 0.38
C GLU A 70 -9.03 -4.74 -0.73
N LYS A 71 -9.70 -4.04 -1.65
CA LYS A 71 -10.36 -4.66 -2.80
C LYS A 71 -9.33 -5.31 -3.73
N PHE A 72 -8.23 -4.61 -4.04
CA PHE A 72 -7.13 -5.18 -4.83
C PHE A 72 -6.42 -6.31 -4.10
N PHE A 73 -6.16 -6.15 -2.81
CA PHE A 73 -5.54 -7.17 -1.99
C PHE A 73 -6.39 -8.46 -1.91
N LYS A 74 -7.72 -8.33 -1.75
CA LYS A 74 -8.68 -9.44 -1.80
C LYS A 74 -8.72 -10.11 -3.18
N ALA A 75 -8.51 -9.36 -4.25
CA ALA A 75 -8.36 -9.88 -5.61
C ALA A 75 -6.99 -10.56 -5.88
N ASN A 76 -6.17 -10.72 -4.84
CA ASN A 76 -4.86 -11.38 -4.86
C ASN A 76 -3.77 -10.59 -5.58
N PHE A 77 -3.75 -9.27 -5.39
CA PHE A 77 -2.65 -8.40 -5.81
C PHE A 77 -1.88 -7.88 -4.60
N ASN A 78 -0.56 -7.77 -4.71
CA ASN A 78 0.22 -6.92 -3.80
C ASN A 78 -0.09 -5.47 -4.14
N TYR A 79 -0.25 -4.63 -3.12
CA TYR A 79 -0.66 -3.24 -3.31
C TYR A 79 0.31 -2.28 -2.64
N TYR A 80 0.86 -1.36 -3.43
CA TYR A 80 1.80 -0.35 -3.00
C TYR A 80 1.27 1.03 -3.33
N LEU A 81 1.01 1.86 -2.33
CA LEU A 81 0.57 3.24 -2.52
C LEU A 81 1.64 4.22 -2.10
N TYR A 82 2.21 4.88 -3.11
CA TYR A 82 3.26 5.88 -2.95
C TYR A 82 2.67 7.21 -2.48
N PRO A 83 3.12 7.78 -1.34
CA PRO A 83 2.63 9.04 -0.82
C PRO A 83 3.23 10.24 -1.57
N ASN A 84 2.76 11.43 -1.19
CA ASN A 84 3.37 12.68 -1.64
C ASN A 84 4.84 12.76 -1.16
N PRO A 85 5.67 13.62 -1.76
CA PRO A 85 7.07 13.78 -1.33
C PRO A 85 7.23 14.17 0.15
N ASN A 86 6.24 14.90 0.67
CA ASN A 86 6.10 15.26 2.08
C ASN A 86 4.66 15.75 2.33
N SER A 87 4.34 15.95 3.61
CA SER A 87 3.02 16.42 4.08
C SER A 87 2.62 17.80 3.54
N ARG A 88 3.60 18.68 3.27
CA ARG A 88 3.35 20.07 2.82
C ARG A 88 3.07 20.16 1.32
N LYS A 89 3.68 19.30 0.50
CA LYS A 89 3.53 19.33 -0.96
C LYS A 89 2.32 18.52 -1.43
N LYS A 90 1.64 19.02 -2.47
CA LYS A 90 0.57 18.33 -3.19
C LYS A 90 1.15 17.75 -4.47
N ALA A 91 0.72 16.56 -4.86
CA ALA A 91 1.04 15.97 -6.17
C ALA A 91 0.11 16.56 -7.27
N GLY A 92 0.13 17.88 -7.43
CA GLY A 92 -0.64 18.57 -8.48
C GLY A 92 -0.18 18.21 -9.89
N TYR A 93 -0.91 18.64 -10.92
CA TYR A 93 -0.58 18.33 -12.33
C TYR A 93 0.85 18.74 -12.71
N HIS A 94 1.25 19.98 -12.42
CA HIS A 94 2.62 20.45 -12.70
C HIS A 94 3.69 19.61 -12.01
N TYR A 95 3.49 19.24 -10.74
CA TYR A 95 4.44 18.40 -10.05
C TYR A 95 4.50 16.99 -10.65
N ARG A 96 3.36 16.41 -11.02
CA ARG A 96 3.30 15.07 -11.61
C ARG A 96 4.06 14.99 -12.93
N ALA A 97 4.01 16.05 -13.74
CA ALA A 97 4.73 16.16 -15.01
C ALA A 97 6.20 16.61 -14.86
N SER A 98 6.64 16.99 -13.65
CA SER A 98 8.01 17.46 -13.45
C SER A 98 9.03 16.32 -13.49
N GLU A 99 10.21 16.60 -14.05
CA GLU A 99 11.37 15.68 -14.04
C GLU A 99 11.66 15.18 -12.63
N LYS A 100 11.59 16.07 -11.64
CA LYS A 100 11.75 15.72 -10.23
C LYS A 100 10.84 14.56 -9.77
N ASN A 101 9.58 14.54 -10.21
CA ASN A 101 8.67 13.47 -9.87
C ASN A 101 8.96 12.21 -10.69
N VAL A 102 9.38 12.34 -11.94
CA VAL A 102 9.82 11.23 -12.79
C VAL A 102 11.05 10.54 -12.19
N ASP A 103 12.08 11.28 -11.78
CA ASP A 103 13.29 10.74 -11.16
C ASP A 103 12.99 10.02 -9.84
N ARG A 104 12.07 10.60 -9.05
CA ARG A 104 11.56 9.99 -7.82
C ARG A 104 10.83 8.67 -8.06
N ILE A 105 10.16 8.53 -9.20
CA ILE A 105 9.52 7.27 -9.60
C ILE A 105 10.56 6.28 -10.12
N LYS A 106 11.53 6.75 -10.92
CA LYS A 106 12.63 5.91 -11.43
C LYS A 106 13.48 5.31 -10.31
N SER A 107 13.66 5.99 -9.19
CA SER A 107 14.41 5.45 -8.04
C SER A 107 13.71 4.29 -7.31
N LEU A 108 12.55 3.82 -7.78
CA LEU A 108 11.76 2.73 -7.20
C LEU A 108 11.81 1.44 -7.99
N VAL A 109 12.32 1.50 -9.21
CA VAL A 109 12.42 0.41 -10.18
C VAL A 109 13.88 0.20 -10.55
#